data_AF-A0A2R7MXZ3-F1
#
_entry.id   AF-A0A2R7MXZ3-F1
#
_cell.length_a   1.000
_cell.length_b   1.000
_cell.length_c   1.000
_cell.angle_alpha   90.00
_cell.angle_beta   90.00
_cell.angle_gamma   90.00
#
_symmetry.space_group_name_H-M   'P 1'
#
loop_
_entity.id
_entity.type
_entity.pdbx_description
1 polymer ?
#
loop_
_entity_poly.entity_id
_entity_poly.type
_entity_poly.pdbx_seq_one_letter_code
_entity_poly.pdbx_strand_id
1 'polypeptide(L)'
;VKCNNTYNMTVFSRIRTESISKEIFNKFSENNKEIAWQYAFSQETIRKNNVEADWESVEYKISSQNLTIESLINRESDMISFQIQCPFVFNMRISTVIRTCLGLSSSKLNQLLASGAVYFNEKPLQKKYKFKNGDIVDVNRQELINIYLIGKEEVFLNTADDK
;
A
#
# COMPACT_ATOMS: atom_id res chain seq x y z
N VAL A 1 0.75 21.76 -8.54
CA VAL A 1 0.06 22.65 -9.51
C VAL A 1 -1.43 22.64 -9.18
N LYS A 2 -2.08 23.79 -8.93
CA LYS A 2 -3.54 23.86 -8.74
C LYS A 2 -4.18 24.18 -10.09
N CYS A 3 -4.67 23.16 -10.79
CA CYS A 3 -5.37 23.30 -12.06
C CYS A 3 -6.88 23.24 -11.78
N ASN A 4 -7.62 24.31 -12.09
CA ASN A 4 -9.09 24.35 -11.97
C ASN A 4 -9.81 23.85 -13.25
N ASN A 5 -9.08 23.28 -14.21
CA ASN A 5 -9.67 22.78 -15.45
C ASN A 5 -10.05 21.31 -15.31
N THR A 6 -11.27 20.98 -15.74
CA THR A 6 -11.71 19.59 -15.89
C THR A 6 -11.22 19.06 -17.24
N TYR A 7 -10.68 17.84 -17.24
CA TYR A 7 -10.28 17.14 -18.45
C TYR A 7 -11.23 15.98 -18.72
N ASN A 8 -11.87 15.97 -19.88
CA ASN A 8 -12.75 14.89 -20.29
C ASN A 8 -11.92 13.76 -20.92
N MET A 9 -11.64 12.73 -20.13
CA MET A 9 -10.89 11.56 -20.58
C MET A 9 -11.77 10.65 -21.44
N THR A 10 -11.29 10.29 -22.63
CA THR A 10 -11.98 9.37 -23.52
C THR A 10 -11.80 7.94 -23.05
N VAL A 11 -12.89 7.28 -22.66
CA VAL A 11 -12.89 5.87 -22.26
C VAL A 11 -13.02 4.95 -23.48
N PHE A 12 -13.92 5.28 -24.42
CA PHE A 12 -14.08 4.57 -25.69
C PHE A 12 -14.07 5.54 -26.87
N SER A 13 -13.35 5.16 -27.93
CA SER A 13 -13.28 5.93 -29.17
C SER A 13 -14.14 5.27 -30.24
N ARG A 14 -15.36 5.82 -30.45
CA ARG A 14 -16.31 5.42 -31.51
C ARG A 14 -16.41 3.90 -31.71
N ILE A 15 -17.00 3.23 -30.73
CA ILE A 15 -17.33 1.81 -30.81
C ILE A 15 -18.84 1.62 -30.94
N ARG A 16 -19.27 0.48 -31.48
CA ARG A 16 -20.67 0.12 -31.48
C ARG A 16 -21.10 -0.26 -30.06
N THR A 17 -22.30 0.13 -29.66
CA THR A 17 -22.81 -0.12 -28.30
C THR A 17 -22.89 -1.60 -27.96
N GLU A 18 -23.14 -2.45 -28.96
CA GLU A 18 -23.21 -3.91 -28.79
C GLU A 18 -21.84 -4.54 -28.50
N SER A 19 -20.74 -3.79 -28.69
CA SER A 19 -19.39 -4.23 -28.34
C SER A 19 -19.05 -4.01 -26.87
N ILE A 20 -19.91 -3.33 -26.10
CA ILE A 20 -19.76 -3.12 -24.67
C ILE A 20 -20.68 -4.11 -23.95
N SER A 21 -20.20 -4.73 -22.87
CA SER A 21 -21.06 -5.58 -22.06
C SER A 21 -22.20 -4.78 -21.44
N LYS A 22 -23.38 -5.39 -21.32
CA LYS A 22 -24.56 -4.75 -20.72
C LYS A 22 -24.29 -4.24 -19.30
N GLU A 23 -23.50 -4.98 -18.53
CA GLU A 23 -23.08 -4.59 -17.19
C GLU A 23 -22.28 -3.28 -17.19
N ILE A 24 -21.26 -3.18 -18.04
CA ILE A 24 -20.42 -1.99 -18.14
C ILE A 24 -21.22 -0.80 -18.68
N PHE A 25 -22.08 -1.03 -19.67
CA PHE A 25 -22.98 0.00 -20.19
C PHE A 25 -23.87 0.59 -19.09
N ASN A 26 -24.54 -0.27 -18.31
CA ASN A 26 -25.39 0.17 -17.21
C ASN A 26 -24.58 0.96 -16.15
N LYS A 27 -23.40 0.47 -15.78
CA LYS A 27 -22.50 1.19 -14.84
C LYS A 27 -22.13 2.59 -15.35
N PHE A 28 -21.93 2.76 -16.66
CA PHE A 28 -21.74 4.09 -17.23
C PHE A 28 -23.00 4.95 -17.19
N SER A 29 -24.16 4.40 -17.56
CA SER A 29 -25.44 5.13 -17.52
C SER A 29 -25.82 5.59 -16.11
N GLU A 30 -25.46 4.81 -15.09
CA GLU A 30 -25.73 5.10 -13.68
C GLU A 30 -24.67 6.00 -13.03
N ASN A 31 -23.65 6.45 -13.77
CA ASN A 31 -22.49 7.19 -13.23
C ASN A 31 -21.83 6.47 -12.05
N ASN A 32 -21.65 5.16 -12.16
CA ASN A 32 -21.10 4.34 -11.08
C ASN A 32 -19.69 4.84 -10.68
N LYS A 33 -19.48 5.08 -9.39
CA LYS A 33 -18.22 5.65 -8.89
C LYS A 33 -17.05 4.67 -9.02
N GLU A 34 -17.27 3.38 -8.80
CA GLU A 34 -16.22 2.37 -8.85
C GLU A 34 -15.69 2.19 -10.28
N ILE A 35 -16.59 2.17 -11.27
CA ILE A 35 -16.18 2.09 -12.68
C ILE A 35 -15.37 3.33 -13.07
N ALA A 36 -15.78 4.52 -12.62
CA ALA A 36 -15.04 5.76 -12.88
C ALA A 36 -13.60 5.66 -12.33
N TRP A 37 -13.43 5.17 -11.10
CA TRP A 37 -12.09 4.96 -10.52
C TRP A 37 -11.27 3.92 -11.28
N GLN A 38 -11.86 2.79 -11.69
CA GLN A 38 -11.16 1.77 -12.47
C GLN A 38 -10.57 2.33 -13.75
N TYR A 39 -11.34 3.14 -14.50
CA TYR A 39 -10.84 3.76 -15.72
C TYR A 39 -9.85 4.90 -15.45
N ALA A 40 -10.02 5.67 -14.38
CA ALA A 40 -9.11 6.75 -14.00
C ALA A 40 -7.71 6.22 -13.61
N PHE A 41 -7.64 5.09 -12.91
CA PHE A 41 -6.37 4.44 -12.53
C PHE A 41 -5.83 3.45 -13.58
N SER A 42 -6.53 3.27 -14.71
CA SER A 42 -6.10 2.33 -15.74
C SER A 42 -4.95 2.91 -16.57
N GLN A 43 -3.83 2.18 -16.61
CA GLN A 43 -2.69 2.51 -17.46
C GLN A 43 -3.07 2.56 -18.94
N GLU A 44 -4.03 1.73 -19.37
CA GLU A 44 -4.51 1.72 -20.75
C GLU A 44 -5.22 3.04 -21.08
N THR A 45 -6.10 3.52 -20.20
CA THR A 45 -6.84 4.78 -20.39
C THR A 45 -5.88 5.96 -20.42
N ILE A 46 -4.94 6.00 -19.46
CA ILE A 46 -3.89 7.02 -19.38
C ILE A 46 -3.11 7.07 -20.70
N ARG A 47 -2.64 5.91 -21.18
CA ARG A 47 -1.88 5.79 -22.44
C ARG A 47 -2.69 6.21 -23.66
N LYS A 48 -3.95 5.79 -23.78
CA LYS A 48 -4.82 6.13 -24.91
C LYS A 48 -5.11 7.62 -25.02
N ASN A 49 -5.15 8.32 -23.89
CA ASN A 49 -5.42 9.76 -23.83
C ASN A 49 -4.14 10.61 -23.86
N ASN A 50 -2.95 10.00 -23.91
CA ASN A 50 -1.64 10.69 -23.84
C ASN A 50 -1.55 11.65 -22.65
N VAL A 51 -2.07 11.24 -21.48
CA VAL A 51 -2.01 12.02 -20.25
C VAL A 51 -0.97 11.46 -19.29
N GLU A 52 -0.45 12.32 -18.43
CA GLU A 52 0.38 11.91 -17.30
C GLU A 52 -0.44 11.97 -16.01
N ALA A 53 -0.36 10.91 -15.21
CA ALA A 53 -1.06 10.84 -13.94
C ALA A 53 -0.21 11.44 -12.82
N ASP A 54 -0.74 12.47 -12.16
CA ASP A 54 -0.17 13.01 -10.93
C ASP A 54 -0.57 12.13 -9.75
N TRP A 55 0.26 11.14 -9.44
CA TRP A 55 0.04 10.23 -8.31
C TRP A 55 0.28 10.88 -6.95
N GLU A 56 1.01 12.00 -6.89
CA GLU A 56 1.40 12.64 -5.64
C GLU A 56 0.25 13.44 -5.02
N SER A 57 -0.67 13.95 -5.86
CA SER A 57 -1.86 14.67 -5.40
C SER A 57 -3.04 13.76 -5.03
N VAL A 58 -2.97 12.46 -5.34
CA VAL A 58 -4.04 11.52 -5.00
C VAL A 58 -4.05 11.30 -3.49
N GLU A 59 -5.13 11.70 -2.84
CA GLU A 59 -5.36 11.40 -1.44
C GLU A 59 -5.68 9.91 -1.24
N TYR A 60 -5.07 9.30 -0.23
CA TYR A 60 -5.29 7.90 0.12
C TYR A 60 -5.27 7.71 1.63
N LYS A 61 -5.94 6.63 2.07
CA LYS A 61 -5.88 6.14 3.44
C LYS A 61 -5.44 4.68 3.42
N ILE A 62 -4.43 4.37 4.22
CA ILE A 62 -3.99 2.99 4.44
C ILE A 62 -4.76 2.47 5.66
N SER A 63 -5.50 1.38 5.46
CA SER A 63 -6.20 0.68 6.53
C SER A 63 -5.48 -0.64 6.79
N SER A 64 -4.92 -0.78 7.99
CA SER A 64 -4.28 -2.02 8.45
C SER A 64 -4.76 -2.34 9.86
N GLN A 65 -4.62 -3.60 10.27
CA GLN A 65 -4.78 -3.98 11.67
C GLN A 65 -3.62 -3.37 12.48
N ASN A 66 -3.93 -2.82 13.65
CA ASN A 66 -2.90 -2.31 14.54
C ASN A 66 -2.08 -3.48 15.08
N LEU A 67 -0.76 -3.46 14.86
CA LEU A 67 0.16 -4.43 15.44
C LEU A 67 0.73 -3.84 16.72
N THR A 68 0.48 -4.51 17.85
CA THR A 68 1.12 -4.19 19.13
C THR A 68 2.24 -5.18 19.41
N ILE A 69 3.25 -4.76 20.16
CA ILE A 69 4.37 -5.65 20.56
C ILE A 69 3.83 -6.91 21.25
N GLU A 70 2.84 -6.76 22.15
CA GLU A 70 2.17 -7.89 22.83
C GLU A 70 1.55 -8.87 21.83
N SER A 71 0.86 -8.35 20.80
CA SER A 71 0.27 -9.17 19.74
C SER A 71 1.31 -9.90 18.89
N LEU A 72 2.54 -9.41 18.84
CA LEU A 72 3.65 -10.05 18.14
C LEU A 72 4.32 -11.10 19.02
N ILE A 73 4.49 -10.84 20.31
CA ILE A 73 5.10 -11.80 21.24
C ILE A 73 4.27 -13.08 21.33
N ASN A 74 2.93 -12.96 21.36
CA ASN A 74 2.01 -14.09 21.52
C ASN A 74 1.77 -14.91 20.24
N ARG A 75 2.41 -14.57 19.11
CA ARG A 75 2.27 -15.33 17.86
C ARG A 75 3.31 -16.44 17.78
N GLU A 76 2.87 -17.63 17.35
CA GLU A 76 3.72 -18.80 17.15
C GLU A 76 4.59 -18.69 15.88
N SER A 77 4.09 -18.07 14.82
CA SER A 77 4.82 -17.96 13.54
C SER A 77 5.99 -17.00 13.63
N ASP A 78 7.16 -17.41 13.16
CA ASP A 78 8.35 -16.55 13.05
C ASP A 78 8.22 -15.50 11.96
N MET A 79 7.32 -15.70 11.00
CA MET A 79 7.06 -14.76 9.91
C MET A 79 5.65 -14.16 10.01
N ILE A 80 5.57 -12.85 9.78
CA ILE A 80 4.33 -12.11 9.68
C ILE A 80 4.10 -11.74 8.22
N SER A 81 3.03 -12.27 7.64
CA SER A 81 2.66 -12.01 6.24
C SER A 81 1.52 -11.00 6.15
N PHE A 82 1.66 -10.04 5.23
CA PHE A 82 0.64 -9.06 4.89
C PHE A 82 0.36 -9.15 3.40
N GLN A 83 -0.91 -9.30 3.03
CA GLN A 83 -1.33 -9.17 1.65
C GLN A 83 -1.86 -7.77 1.37
N ILE A 84 -1.39 -7.17 0.29
CA ILE A 84 -1.80 -5.82 -0.10
C ILE A 84 -3.10 -5.90 -0.88
N GLN A 85 -4.12 -5.20 -0.39
CA GLN A 85 -5.41 -5.08 -1.04
C GLN A 85 -5.59 -3.63 -1.54
N CYS A 86 -5.42 -3.44 -2.85
CA CYS A 86 -5.62 -2.17 -3.51
C CYS A 86 -6.12 -2.43 -4.93
N PRO A 87 -7.41 -2.22 -5.23
CA PRO A 87 -8.00 -2.56 -6.53
C PRO A 87 -7.51 -1.67 -7.68
N PHE A 88 -6.70 -0.65 -7.39
CA PHE A 88 -6.23 0.34 -8.35
C PHE A 88 -4.73 0.22 -8.57
N VAL A 89 -4.29 0.53 -9.79
CA VAL A 89 -2.86 0.66 -10.08
C VAL A 89 -2.39 1.98 -9.52
N PHE A 90 -1.88 1.90 -8.29
CA PHE A 90 -1.42 3.06 -7.55
C PHE A 90 0.10 3.03 -7.46
N ASN A 91 0.77 4.02 -8.06
CA ASN A 91 2.23 4.05 -8.29
C ASN A 91 3.06 4.30 -7.00
N MET A 92 2.62 3.78 -5.86
CA MET A 92 3.15 4.03 -4.54
C MET A 92 4.23 3.01 -4.16
N ARG A 93 5.26 3.49 -3.45
CA ARG A 93 6.35 2.64 -2.95
C ARG A 93 5.85 1.77 -1.80
N ILE A 94 6.25 0.50 -1.80
CA ILE A 94 5.92 -0.44 -0.73
C ILE A 94 6.50 0.00 0.62
N SER A 95 7.64 0.69 0.62
CA SER A 95 8.24 1.24 1.84
C SER A 95 7.32 2.20 2.59
N THR A 96 6.49 2.96 1.87
CA THR A 96 5.51 3.88 2.48
C THR A 96 4.42 3.09 3.17
N VAL A 97 3.90 2.05 2.50
CA VAL A 97 2.87 1.18 3.06
C VAL A 97 3.36 0.47 4.31
N ILE A 98 4.54 -0.16 4.26
CA ILE A 98 5.11 -0.87 5.41
C ILE A 98 5.33 0.07 6.58
N ARG A 99 5.86 1.28 6.36
CA ARG A 99 6.05 2.26 7.44
C ARG A 99 4.75 2.66 8.10
N THR A 100 3.73 2.95 7.30
CA THR A 100 2.43 3.36 7.83
C THR A 100 1.74 2.20 8.54
N CYS A 101 1.71 1.01 7.95
CA CYS A 101 1.08 -0.19 8.54
C CYS A 101 1.76 -0.63 9.83
N LEU A 102 3.10 -0.59 9.87
CA LEU A 102 3.89 -1.03 11.02
C LEU A 102 4.20 0.13 12.00
N GLY A 103 3.74 1.36 11.74
CA GLY A 103 4.06 2.51 12.58
C GLY A 103 5.56 2.81 12.71
N LEU A 104 6.35 2.54 11.66
CA LEU A 104 7.81 2.68 11.66
C LEU A 104 8.26 4.05 11.13
N SER A 105 9.25 4.64 11.80
CA SER A 105 10.01 5.76 11.25
C SER A 105 10.85 5.31 10.05
N SER A 106 11.32 6.26 9.25
CA SER A 106 12.21 5.94 8.12
C SER A 106 13.52 5.28 8.57
N SER A 107 14.07 5.67 9.72
CA SER A 107 15.30 5.08 10.27
C SER A 107 15.06 3.63 10.72
N LYS A 108 13.97 3.36 11.44
CA LYS A 108 13.61 2.01 11.89
C LYS A 108 13.34 1.06 10.72
N LEU A 109 12.66 1.53 9.67
CA LEU A 109 12.52 0.73 8.44
C LEU A 109 13.89 0.39 7.84
N ASN A 110 14.83 1.34 7.80
CA ASN A 110 16.15 1.10 7.20
C ASN A 110 16.94 0.05 7.98
N GLN A 111 16.86 0.08 9.31
CA GLN A 111 17.49 -0.93 10.17
C GLN A 111 16.87 -2.31 9.93
N LEU A 112 15.54 -2.40 9.87
CA LEU A 112 14.82 -3.64 9.58
C LEU A 112 15.18 -4.23 8.20
N LEU A 113 15.33 -3.36 7.19
CA LEU A 113 15.78 -3.78 5.86
C LEU A 113 17.24 -4.24 5.87
N ALA A 114 18.09 -3.60 6.65
CA ALA A 114 19.51 -3.94 6.77
C ALA A 114 19.73 -5.30 7.45
N SER A 115 18.83 -5.74 8.34
CA SER A 115 18.90 -7.08 8.95
C SER A 115 18.45 -8.21 8.00
N GLY A 116 17.99 -7.88 6.78
CA GLY A 116 17.52 -8.90 5.82
C GLY A 116 16.21 -9.56 6.24
N ALA A 117 15.46 -8.93 7.15
CA ALA A 117 14.27 -9.47 7.79
C ALA A 117 12.97 -9.29 6.99
N VAL A 118 13.01 -8.60 5.84
CA VAL A 118 11.80 -8.22 5.09
C VAL A 118 11.87 -8.74 3.66
N TYR A 119 10.81 -9.42 3.25
CA TYR A 119 10.63 -10.00 1.94
C TYR A 119 9.39 -9.40 1.27
N PHE A 120 9.46 -9.28 -0.04
CA PHE A 120 8.40 -8.80 -0.91
C PHE A 120 8.29 -9.76 -2.09
N ASN A 121 7.16 -10.48 -2.17
CA ASN A 121 6.95 -11.59 -3.10
C ASN A 121 8.17 -12.54 -3.13
N GLU A 122 8.52 -13.09 -1.96
CA GLU A 122 9.61 -14.06 -1.75
C GLU A 122 11.03 -13.53 -2.00
N LYS A 123 11.19 -12.24 -2.30
CA LYS A 123 12.50 -11.62 -2.55
C LYS A 123 12.85 -10.60 -1.48
N PRO A 124 14.13 -10.43 -1.11
CA PRO A 124 14.54 -9.37 -0.20
C PRO A 124 14.00 -8.02 -0.64
N LEU A 125 13.35 -7.31 0.29
CA LEU A 125 12.67 -6.07 -0.03
C LEU A 125 13.67 -4.96 -0.36
N GLN A 126 13.44 -4.27 -1.49
CA GLN A 126 14.14 -3.03 -1.83
C GLN A 126 13.18 -1.84 -1.75
N LYS A 127 13.63 -0.72 -1.19
CA LYS A 127 12.79 0.49 -1.00
C LYS A 127 12.16 1.04 -2.28
N LYS A 128 12.78 0.78 -3.43
CA LYS A 128 12.31 1.25 -4.74
C LYS A 128 11.13 0.44 -5.28
N TYR A 129 10.83 -0.73 -4.68
CA TYR A 129 9.72 -1.55 -5.13
C TYR A 129 8.40 -0.80 -4.97
N LYS A 130 7.53 -1.00 -5.95
CA LYS A 130 6.15 -0.51 -5.97
C LYS A 130 5.25 -1.73 -5.89
N PHE A 131 4.12 -1.58 -5.22
CA PHE A 131 3.20 -2.69 -5.06
C PHE A 131 2.14 -2.73 -6.16
N LYS A 132 1.51 -3.88 -6.25
CA LYS A 132 0.30 -4.21 -6.99
C LYS A 132 -0.68 -4.88 -6.04
N ASN A 133 -1.93 -4.95 -6.47
CA ASN A 133 -2.93 -5.72 -5.76
C ASN A 133 -2.48 -7.18 -5.61
N GLY A 134 -2.65 -7.74 -4.41
CA GLY A 134 -2.33 -9.12 -4.11
C GLY A 134 -0.85 -9.39 -3.77
N ASP A 135 0.04 -8.40 -3.90
CA ASP A 135 1.44 -8.54 -3.49
C ASP A 135 1.54 -8.85 -1.99
N ILE A 136 2.54 -9.63 -1.63
CA ILE A 136 2.76 -10.13 -0.27
C ILE A 136 4.04 -9.53 0.30
N VAL A 137 3.94 -9.08 1.55
CA VAL A 137 5.08 -8.65 2.37
C VAL A 137 5.22 -9.62 3.53
N ASP A 138 6.40 -10.20 3.69
CA ASP A 138 6.73 -11.05 4.83
C ASP A 138 7.80 -10.37 5.68
N VAL A 139 7.61 -10.38 6.99
CA VAL A 139 8.52 -9.76 7.95
C VAL A 139 8.86 -10.75 9.05
N ASN A 140 10.14 -10.92 9.35
CA ASN A 140 10.57 -11.70 10.51
C ASN A 140 10.08 -11.02 11.79
N ARG A 141 9.31 -11.78 12.58
CA ARG A 141 8.64 -11.32 13.80
C ARG A 141 9.63 -10.85 14.85
N GLN A 142 10.68 -11.64 15.11
CA GLN A 142 11.65 -11.34 16.15
C GLN A 142 12.44 -10.06 15.81
N GLU A 143 12.86 -9.92 14.56
CA GLU A 143 13.54 -8.73 14.06
C GLU A 143 12.64 -7.49 14.16
N LEU A 144 11.36 -7.62 13.83
CA LEU A 144 10.40 -6.53 14.00
C LEU A 144 10.22 -6.11 15.47
N ILE A 145 10.14 -7.08 16.40
CA ILE A 145 10.09 -6.81 17.84
C ILE A 145 11.34 -6.07 18.29
N ASN A 146 12.53 -6.55 17.88
CA ASN A 146 13.80 -5.92 18.21
C ASN A 146 13.80 -4.44 17.76
N ILE A 147 13.36 -4.14 16.54
CA ILE A 147 13.25 -2.77 16.01
C ILE A 147 12.29 -1.88 16.83
N TYR A 148 11.20 -2.44 17.34
CA TYR A 148 10.29 -1.68 18.21
C TYR A 148 10.91 -1.34 19.56
N LEU A 149 11.72 -2.25 20.10
CA LEU A 149 12.39 -2.11 21.39
C LEU A 149 13.65 -1.23 21.33
N ILE A 150 14.25 -1.03 20.15
CA ILE A 150 15.37 -0.08 19.98
C ILE A 150 14.99 1.30 20.53
N GLY A 151 15.77 1.76 21.50
CA GLY A 151 15.60 3.04 22.21
C GLY A 151 14.55 3.03 23.32
N LYS A 152 13.96 1.88 23.64
CA LYS A 152 13.05 1.66 24.79
C LYS A 152 13.69 0.85 25.92
N GLU A 153 14.96 0.48 25.79
CA GLU A 153 15.70 -0.32 26.77
C GLU A 153 15.81 0.35 28.16
N GLU A 154 15.66 1.67 28.27
CA GLU A 154 15.68 2.39 29.55
C GLU A 154 14.35 2.35 30.34
N VAL A 155 13.24 1.84 29.77
CA VAL A 155 11.92 1.91 30.43
C VAL A 155 11.62 0.66 31.27
N PHE A 156 12.26 -0.48 31.01
CA PHE A 156 11.96 -1.73 31.71
C PHE A 156 12.81 -2.01 32.96
N LEU A 157 13.84 -1.21 33.22
CA LEU A 157 14.64 -1.32 34.46
C LEU A 157 14.09 -0.47 35.62
N ASN A 158 13.20 0.48 35.36
CA ASN A 158 12.68 1.40 36.39
C ASN A 158 11.36 0.95 37.05
N THR A 159 10.78 -0.19 36.64
CA THR A 159 9.57 -0.73 37.29
C THR A 159 9.85 -1.96 38.17
N ALA A 160 11.11 -2.29 38.42
CA ALA A 160 11.51 -3.35 39.36
C ALA A 160 11.97 -2.81 40.73
N ASP A 161 12.14 -1.49 40.89
CA ASP A 161 12.64 -0.87 42.12
C ASP A 161 11.58 -0.19 43.00
N ASP A 162 10.33 -0.05 42.54
CA ASP A 162 9.23 0.39 43.40
C ASP A 162 8.52 -0.84 44.00
N LYS A 163 9.16 -1.39 45.03
CA LYS A 163 8.53 -2.22 46.07
C LYS A 163 7.60 -1.40 46.96
#